data_AF-A0A2V6Q2N5-F1
#
_entry.id   AF-A0A2V6Q2N5-F1
#
_cell.length_a   1.000
_cell.length_b   1.000
_cell.length_c   1.000
_cell.angle_alpha   90.00
_cell.angle_beta   90.00
_cell.angle_gamma   90.00
#
_symmetry.space_group_name_H-M   'P 1'
#
loop_
_entity.id
_entity.type
_entity.pdbx_description
1 polymer ?
#
loop_
_entity_poly.entity_id
_entity_poly.type
_entity_poly.pdbx_seq_one_letter_code
_entity_poly.pdbx_strand_id
1 'polypeptide(L)'
;MDGARRRRGAGGGAAGRATRAAGRPLSVRRLVVTVCLREPGVVLLPVERGGRARRLDAAAVLAELERVAARRGLGGHVQFREGCAGGCGAEGPNVDVTIYPEPPPDGRPDHVAVGWKTYVYSLATLDCLATVIDENLDAPRAKTRRRRRGR
;
A
#
# COMPACT_ATOMS: atom_id res chain seq x y z
N MET A 1 -33.29 -67.03 26.34
CA MET A 1 -33.62 -65.61 26.45
C MET A 1 -32.64 -64.89 25.54
N ASP A 2 -33.07 -64.60 24.31
CA ASP A 2 -33.57 -63.27 23.91
C ASP A 2 -32.44 -62.23 24.01
N GLY A 3 -32.06 -61.49 22.98
CA GLY A 3 -32.64 -61.25 21.69
C GLY A 3 -31.80 -60.20 20.98
N ALA A 4 -31.88 -60.20 19.65
CA ALA A 4 -31.20 -59.25 18.77
C ALA A 4 -31.57 -57.79 19.06
N ARG A 5 -30.64 -56.85 18.79
CA ARG A 5 -30.92 -55.72 17.88
C ARG A 5 -29.68 -54.94 17.44
N ARG A 6 -29.71 -54.63 16.15
CA ARG A 6 -28.77 -53.90 15.31
C ARG A 6 -28.85 -52.38 15.54
N ARG A 7 -27.77 -51.65 15.20
CA ARG A 7 -27.67 -50.44 14.31
C ARG A 7 -26.29 -49.79 14.52
N ARG A 8 -25.38 -49.81 13.55
CA ARG A 8 -25.19 -48.92 12.36
C ARG A 8 -24.57 -47.55 12.70
N GLY A 9 -23.46 -47.25 12.02
CA GLY A 9 -22.82 -45.93 11.90
C GLY A 9 -21.29 -46.10 11.89
N ALA A 10 -20.61 -46.44 10.80
CA ALA A 10 -20.46 -45.76 9.50
C ALA A 10 -19.71 -44.41 9.59
N GLY A 11 -18.61 -44.31 8.82
CA GLY A 11 -17.87 -43.07 8.53
C GLY A 11 -16.50 -43.06 9.21
N GLY A 12 -15.38 -43.30 8.53
CA GLY A 12 -15.02 -42.77 7.22
C GLY A 12 -14.31 -41.44 7.44
N GLY A 13 -12.98 -41.47 7.31
CA GLY A 13 -12.11 -40.39 7.77
C GLY A 13 -12.18 -39.11 6.96
N ALA A 14 -11.43 -38.12 7.43
CA ALA A 14 -10.78 -37.13 6.58
C ALA A 14 -9.72 -36.43 7.41
N ALA A 15 -8.52 -36.35 6.83
CA ALA A 15 -7.45 -35.49 7.28
C ALA A 15 -8.01 -34.07 7.52
N GLY A 16 -8.10 -33.69 8.80
CA GLY A 16 -8.38 -32.33 9.22
C GLY A 16 -7.18 -31.45 8.91
N ARG A 17 -7.10 -31.02 7.65
CA ARG A 17 -6.24 -29.97 7.13
C ARG A 17 -6.24 -28.82 8.14
N ALA A 18 -5.15 -28.66 8.88
CA ALA A 18 -4.90 -27.49 9.69
C ALA A 18 -5.13 -26.27 8.79
N THR A 19 -6.20 -25.55 9.10
CA THR A 19 -6.63 -24.35 8.43
C THR A 19 -5.41 -23.45 8.29
N ARG A 20 -5.05 -23.15 7.04
CA ARG A 20 -4.09 -22.11 6.70
C ARG A 20 -4.44 -20.91 7.57
N ALA A 21 -3.52 -20.54 8.45
CA ALA A 21 -3.63 -19.31 9.21
C ALA A 21 -3.99 -18.21 8.19
N ALA A 22 -5.19 -17.65 8.33
CA ALA A 22 -5.58 -16.47 7.59
C ALA A 22 -4.44 -15.48 7.74
N GLY A 23 -3.83 -15.08 6.62
CA GLY A 23 -2.76 -14.10 6.63
C GLY A 23 -3.25 -12.92 7.45
N ARG A 24 -2.51 -12.57 8.50
CA ARG A 24 -2.78 -11.37 9.30
C ARG A 24 -3.00 -10.24 8.30
N PRO A 25 -4.11 -9.49 8.36
CA PRO A 25 -4.36 -8.42 7.40
C PRO A 25 -3.11 -7.55 7.38
N LEU A 26 -2.60 -7.29 6.17
CA LEU A 26 -1.60 -6.25 5.97
C LEU A 26 -2.25 -5.00 6.54
N SER A 27 -1.72 -4.48 7.65
CA SER A 27 -2.26 -3.26 8.24
C SER A 27 -2.11 -2.16 7.19
N VAL A 28 -3.22 -1.71 6.62
CA VAL A 28 -3.21 -0.76 5.51
C VAL A 28 -2.85 0.58 6.11
N ARG A 29 -1.67 1.09 5.73
CA ARG A 29 -1.15 2.35 6.28
C ARG A 29 -2.01 3.53 5.83
N ARG A 30 -1.95 4.62 6.59
CA ARG A 30 -2.44 5.92 6.13
C ARG A 30 -1.30 6.71 5.50
N LEU A 31 -1.53 7.31 4.35
CA LEU A 31 -0.57 8.13 3.62
C LEU A 31 -1.06 9.56 3.57
N VAL A 32 -0.12 10.50 3.74
CA VAL A 32 -0.29 11.89 3.32
C VAL A 32 0.72 12.14 2.21
N VAL A 33 0.21 12.33 1.00
CA VAL A 33 1.01 12.62 -0.19
C VAL A 33 1.04 14.13 -0.41
N THR A 34 2.25 14.70 -0.42
CA THR A 34 2.47 16.13 -0.60
C THR A 34 3.10 16.38 -1.96
N VAL A 35 2.52 17.27 -2.75
CA VAL A 35 3.03 17.67 -4.07
C VAL A 35 3.23 19.19 -4.10
N CYS A 36 4.38 19.64 -4.60
CA CYS A 36 4.66 21.07 -4.72
C CYS A 36 4.23 21.60 -6.09
N LEU A 37 3.09 22.31 -6.15
CA LEU A 37 2.59 22.86 -7.42
C LEU A 37 3.44 24.01 -7.99
N ARG A 38 4.36 24.55 -7.18
CA ARG A 38 5.26 25.64 -7.58
C ARG A 38 6.55 25.14 -8.24
N GLU A 39 6.82 23.84 -8.17
CA GLU A 39 8.01 23.29 -8.81
C GLU A 39 7.84 23.26 -10.34
N PRO A 40 8.76 23.86 -11.11
CA PRO A 40 8.75 23.75 -12.55
C PRO A 40 9.20 22.34 -12.95
N GLY A 41 8.84 21.92 -14.16
CA GLY A 41 9.29 20.66 -14.74
C GLY A 41 8.16 19.71 -15.10
N VAL A 42 8.51 18.65 -15.81
CA VAL A 42 7.58 17.62 -16.27
C VAL A 42 8.24 16.25 -16.22
N VAL A 43 7.46 15.24 -15.88
CA VAL A 43 7.87 13.84 -15.96
C VAL A 43 7.08 13.11 -17.04
N LEU A 44 7.73 12.17 -17.71
CA LEU A 44 7.10 11.33 -18.74
C LEU A 44 7.00 9.89 -18.22
N LEU A 45 5.81 9.49 -17.79
CA LEU A 45 5.55 8.14 -17.31
C LEU A 45 4.07 7.77 -17.44
N PRO A 46 3.72 6.47 -17.47
CA PRO A 46 2.34 6.04 -17.38
C PRO A 46 1.72 6.39 -16.02
N VAL A 47 0.42 6.67 -15.98
CA VAL A 47 -0.29 6.86 -14.70
C VAL A 47 -0.43 5.52 -13.96
N GLU A 48 -0.81 4.46 -14.69
CA GLU A 48 -0.91 3.09 -14.18
C GLU A 48 -0.08 2.13 -15.02
N ARG A 49 0.29 1.00 -14.42
CA ARG A 49 1.12 -0.03 -15.06
C ARG A 49 0.50 -0.52 -16.37
N GLY A 50 1.32 -0.61 -17.42
CA GLY A 50 0.88 -1.01 -18.76
C GLY A 50 0.16 0.10 -19.55
N GLY A 51 -0.05 1.28 -18.95
CA GLY A 51 -0.61 2.44 -19.63
C GLY A 51 0.39 3.14 -20.56
N ARG A 52 -0.12 4.09 -21.35
CA ARG A 52 0.72 4.96 -22.19
C ARG A 52 1.37 6.06 -21.35
N ALA A 53 2.64 6.34 -21.60
CA ALA A 53 3.35 7.44 -20.97
C ALA A 53 2.73 8.79 -21.34
N ARG A 54 2.62 9.69 -20.35
CA ARG A 54 2.07 11.05 -20.49
C ARG A 54 3.01 12.04 -19.83
N ARG A 55 3.07 13.25 -20.37
CA ARG A 55 3.77 14.37 -19.72
C ARG A 55 2.91 14.86 -18.56
N LEU A 56 3.48 14.88 -17.36
CA LEU A 56 2.80 15.31 -16.14
C LEU A 56 3.66 16.37 -15.47
N ASP A 57 3.11 17.58 -15.32
CA ASP A 57 3.63 18.57 -14.37
C ASP A 57 3.14 18.26 -12.94
N ALA A 58 3.51 19.09 -11.96
CA ALA A 58 3.13 18.90 -10.58
C ALA A 58 1.60 18.82 -10.37
N ALA A 59 0.83 19.66 -11.07
CA ALA A 59 -0.62 19.69 -10.95
C ALA A 59 -1.25 18.42 -11.55
N ALA A 60 -0.76 17.97 -12.70
CA ALA A 60 -1.19 16.73 -13.32
C ALA A 60 -0.80 15.50 -12.49
N VAL A 61 0.37 15.51 -11.84
CA VAL A 61 0.78 14.46 -10.90
C VAL A 61 -0.22 14.36 -9.74
N LEU A 62 -0.53 15.48 -9.09
CA LEU A 62 -1.51 15.52 -7.99
C LEU A 62 -2.88 14.99 -8.43
N ALA A 63 -3.42 15.55 -9.52
CA ALA A 63 -4.75 15.17 -10.02
C ALA A 63 -4.85 13.70 -10.44
N GLU A 64 -3.80 13.14 -11.07
CA GLU A 64 -3.81 11.73 -11.46
C GLU A 64 -3.65 10.80 -10.26
N LEU A 65 -2.86 11.17 -9.25
CA LEU A 65 -2.79 10.40 -7.99
C LEU A 65 -4.12 10.39 -7.24
N GLU A 66 -4.81 11.52 -7.16
CA GLU A 66 -6.16 11.62 -6.59
C GLU A 66 -7.14 10.72 -7.33
N ARG A 67 -7.12 10.75 -8.68
CA ARG A 67 -7.96 9.89 -9.51
C ARG A 67 -7.65 8.41 -9.29
N VAL A 68 -6.38 8.03 -9.19
CA VAL A 68 -5.97 6.64 -8.91
C VAL A 68 -6.51 6.22 -7.55
N ALA A 69 -6.33 7.03 -6.51
CA ALA A 69 -6.83 6.73 -5.17
C ALA A 69 -8.36 6.61 -5.14
N ALA A 70 -9.08 7.53 -5.80
CA ALA A 70 -10.53 7.51 -5.89
C ALA A 70 -11.05 6.26 -6.62
N ARG A 71 -10.49 5.93 -7.80
CA ARG A 71 -10.85 4.72 -8.55
C ARG A 71 -10.63 3.43 -7.76
N ARG A 72 -9.60 3.41 -6.89
CA ARG A 72 -9.25 2.27 -6.05
C ARG A 72 -9.95 2.26 -4.67
N GLY A 73 -10.80 3.25 -4.38
CA GLY A 73 -11.50 3.33 -3.10
C GLY A 73 -10.61 3.66 -1.89
N LEU A 74 -9.48 4.33 -2.12
CA LEU A 74 -8.45 4.57 -1.09
C LEU A 74 -8.63 5.86 -0.29
N GLY A 75 -9.76 6.57 -0.42
CA GLY A 75 -9.97 7.88 0.21
C GLY A 75 -9.87 7.90 1.75
N GLY A 76 -10.07 6.77 2.42
CA GLY A 76 -9.86 6.62 3.87
C GLY A 76 -8.39 6.42 4.28
N HIS A 77 -7.54 6.03 3.32
CA HIS A 77 -6.15 5.65 3.55
C HIS A 77 -5.15 6.64 2.93
N VAL A 78 -5.51 7.35 1.87
CA VAL A 78 -4.61 8.27 1.16
C VAL A 78 -5.23 9.66 1.14
N GLN A 79 -4.50 10.61 1.71
CA GLN A 79 -4.83 12.04 1.69
C GLN A 79 -3.80 12.78 0.85
N PHE A 80 -4.24 13.82 0.15
CA PHE A 80 -3.39 14.65 -0.69
C PHE A 80 -3.36 16.06 -0.16
N ARG A 81 -2.21 16.72 -0.30
CA ARG A 81 -2.07 18.15 0.00
C ARG A 81 -1.05 18.80 -0.91
N GLU A 82 -1.23 20.10 -1.09
CA GLU A 82 -0.26 20.95 -1.75
C GLU A 82 0.76 21.48 -0.72
N GLY A 83 2.04 21.43 -1.06
CA GLY A 83 3.09 21.91 -0.17
C GLY A 83 4.49 21.60 -0.68
N CYS A 84 5.50 22.17 -0.03
CA CYS A 84 6.89 21.84 -0.35
C CYS A 84 7.15 20.36 -0.01
N ALA A 85 7.49 19.56 -1.03
CA ALA A 85 7.91 18.16 -0.86
C ALA A 85 9.38 18.04 -0.43
N GLY A 86 10.12 19.16 -0.39
CA GLY A 86 11.56 19.18 -0.18
C GLY A 86 12.34 18.95 -1.48
N GLY A 87 13.60 19.40 -1.50
CA GLY A 87 14.46 19.23 -2.67
C GLY A 87 14.09 20.11 -3.87
N CYS A 88 13.62 21.34 -3.66
CA CYS A 88 13.22 22.28 -4.73
C CYS A 88 14.40 22.95 -5.47
N GLY A 89 15.54 22.27 -5.62
CA GLY A 89 16.79 22.84 -6.16
C GLY A 89 16.95 22.75 -7.68
N ALA A 90 16.06 22.02 -8.37
CA ALA A 90 16.09 21.74 -9.80
C ALA A 90 14.66 21.45 -10.30
N GLU A 91 14.52 21.08 -11.58
CA GLU A 91 13.23 20.77 -12.18
C GLU A 91 12.58 19.53 -11.54
N GLY A 92 11.40 19.71 -10.95
CA GLY A 92 10.55 18.65 -10.42
C GLY A 92 9.68 17.99 -11.51
N PRO A 93 8.50 17.45 -11.15
CA PRO A 93 7.86 17.49 -9.83
C PRO A 93 8.46 16.50 -8.82
N ASN A 94 8.54 16.93 -7.56
CA ASN A 94 8.86 16.10 -6.40
C ASN A 94 7.57 15.73 -5.65
N VAL A 95 7.58 14.54 -5.06
CA VAL A 95 6.48 14.03 -4.24
C VAL A 95 7.02 13.53 -2.90
N ASP A 96 6.47 14.01 -1.81
CA ASP A 96 6.72 13.46 -0.47
C ASP A 96 5.54 12.57 -0.04
N VAL A 97 5.85 11.43 0.56
CA VAL A 97 4.87 10.52 1.14
C VAL A 97 5.19 10.35 2.62
N THR A 98 4.36 10.94 3.48
CA THR A 98 4.40 10.70 4.92
C THR A 98 3.51 9.51 5.27
N ILE A 99 4.03 8.57 6.06
CA ILE A 99 3.38 7.30 6.37
C ILE A 99 2.97 7.29 7.84
N TYR A 100 1.69 7.02 8.10
CA TYR A 100 1.08 6.90 9.41
C TYR A 100 0.60 5.47 9.64
N PRO A 101 0.54 5.02 10.91
CA PRO A 101 -0.04 3.72 11.23
C PRO A 101 -1.55 3.70 10.86
N GLU A 102 -2.07 2.50 10.67
CA GLU A 102 -3.52 2.32 10.53
C GLU A 102 -4.22 2.73 11.84
N PRO A 103 -5.35 3.45 11.79
CA PRO A 103 -6.12 3.73 12.99
C PRO A 103 -6.65 2.43 13.61
N PRO A 104 -6.67 2.29 14.95
CA PRO A 104 -7.43 1.22 15.58
C PRO A 104 -8.92 1.35 15.19
N PRO A 105 -9.69 0.24 15.11
CA PRO A 105 -11.10 0.27 14.71
C PRO A 105 -11.97 1.29 15.48
N ASP A 106 -11.69 1.49 16.76
CA ASP A 106 -12.42 2.39 17.65
C ASP A 106 -11.52 3.51 18.24
N GLY A 107 -10.33 3.69 17.67
CA GLY A 107 -9.31 4.59 18.18
C GLY A 107 -9.19 5.88 17.37
N ARG A 108 -8.72 6.95 18.03
CA ARG A 108 -8.31 8.16 17.31
C ARG A 108 -7.08 7.85 16.43
N PRO A 109 -7.00 8.37 15.20
CA PRO A 109 -5.80 8.24 14.39
C PRO A 109 -4.57 8.80 15.11
N ASP A 110 -3.46 8.07 15.05
CA ASP A 110 -2.17 8.57 15.49
C ASP A 110 -1.61 9.54 14.43
N HIS A 111 -1.07 10.66 14.91
CA HIS A 111 -0.45 11.70 14.09
C HIS A 111 1.08 11.63 14.11
N VAL A 112 1.67 10.60 14.73
CA VAL A 112 3.10 10.32 14.66
C VAL A 112 3.39 9.53 13.39
N ALA A 113 4.21 10.11 12.51
CA ALA A 113 4.66 9.43 11.31
C ALA A 113 5.58 8.25 11.67
N VAL A 114 5.35 7.10 11.05
CA VAL A 114 6.16 5.87 11.20
C VAL A 114 7.15 5.68 10.05
N GLY A 115 7.10 6.56 9.05
CA GLY A 115 8.06 6.61 7.95
C GLY A 115 7.76 7.75 7.00
N TRP A 116 8.70 8.03 6.10
CA TRP A 116 8.52 8.93 4.98
C TRP A 116 9.33 8.44 3.78
N LYS A 117 8.91 8.83 2.58
CA LYS A 117 9.66 8.63 1.34
C LYS A 117 9.44 9.82 0.43
N THR A 118 10.55 10.38 -0.05
CA THR A 118 10.50 11.53 -0.96
C THR A 118 11.08 11.12 -2.31
N TYR A 119 10.31 11.36 -3.38
CA TYR A 119 10.69 11.10 -4.76
C TYR A 119 11.26 12.39 -5.37
N VAL A 120 12.46 12.76 -4.92
CA VAL A 120 13.16 13.94 -5.45
C VAL A 120 13.80 13.56 -6.78
N TYR A 121 13.40 14.23 -7.87
CA TYR A 121 13.87 14.01 -9.25
C TYR A 121 13.86 12.54 -9.73
N SER A 122 13.06 11.68 -9.09
CA SER A 122 13.06 10.23 -9.28
C SER A 122 11.70 9.69 -9.70
N LEU A 123 10.67 10.53 -9.84
CA LEU A 123 9.38 10.08 -10.37
C LEU A 123 9.52 9.46 -11.76
N ALA A 124 10.35 10.04 -12.64
CA ALA A 124 10.56 9.52 -13.98
C ALA A 124 11.21 8.12 -14.03
N THR A 125 11.80 7.66 -12.92
CA THR A 125 12.41 6.32 -12.84
C THR A 125 11.42 5.25 -12.38
N LEU A 126 10.17 5.63 -12.04
CA LEU A 126 9.13 4.69 -11.66
C LEU A 126 8.51 4.04 -12.90
N ASP A 127 8.08 2.78 -12.77
CA ASP A 127 7.32 2.08 -13.81
C ASP A 127 6.04 2.85 -14.20
N CYS A 128 5.38 3.44 -13.21
CA CYS A 128 4.18 4.25 -13.36
C CYS A 128 3.96 5.13 -12.12
N LEU A 129 3.11 6.15 -12.23
CA LEU A 129 2.81 7.06 -11.13
C LEU A 129 2.12 6.36 -9.94
N ALA A 130 1.25 5.38 -10.20
CA ALA A 130 0.57 4.62 -9.16
C ALA A 130 1.53 3.88 -8.19
N THR A 131 2.76 3.60 -8.62
CA THR A 131 3.82 3.03 -7.78
C THR A 131 4.08 3.85 -6.51
N VAL A 132 3.88 5.18 -6.57
CA VAL A 132 3.98 6.06 -5.38
C VAL A 132 3.04 5.62 -4.27
N ILE A 133 1.81 5.23 -4.60
CA ILE A 133 0.82 4.74 -3.63
C ILE A 133 1.17 3.30 -3.24
N ASP A 134 1.38 2.43 -4.23
CA ASP A 134 1.51 0.99 -4.04
C ASP A 134 2.68 0.62 -3.12
N GLU A 135 3.85 1.26 -3.30
CA GLU A 135 5.04 0.96 -2.49
C GLU A 135 4.94 1.46 -1.04
N ASN A 136 4.08 2.43 -0.77
CA ASN A 136 3.99 3.07 0.54
C ASN A 136 2.78 2.59 1.36
N LEU A 137 1.72 2.13 0.69
CA LEU A 137 0.48 1.70 1.32
C LEU A 137 0.63 0.36 2.06
N ASP A 138 1.42 -0.56 1.50
CA ASP A 138 1.70 -1.86 2.10
C ASP A 138 2.79 -1.75 3.18
N ALA A 139 2.55 -2.38 4.34
CA ALA A 139 3.63 -2.60 5.29
C ALA A 139 4.68 -3.53 4.65
N PRO A 140 5.99 -3.20 4.70
CA PRO A 140 7.01 -4.10 4.22
C PRO A 140 6.87 -5.41 4.99
N ARG A 141 6.69 -6.51 4.26
CA ARG A 141 6.62 -7.84 4.85
C ARG A 141 7.84 -8.01 5.75
N ALA A 142 7.62 -8.24 7.04
CA ALA A 142 8.70 -8.55 7.96
C ALA A 142 9.51 -9.69 7.34
N LYS A 143 10.77 -9.43 6.95
CA LYS A 143 11.67 -10.47 6.45
C LYS A 143 11.73 -11.52 7.57
N THR A 144 11.06 -12.65 7.38
CA THR A 144 11.06 -13.73 8.37
C THR A 144 12.52 -14.13 8.53
N ARG A 145 13.15 -13.69 9.62
CA ARG A 145 14.54 -14.03 9.93
C ARG A 145 14.51 -15.53 10.22
N ARG A 146 14.73 -16.34 9.18
CA ARG A 146 14.90 -17.79 9.29
C ARG A 146 16.13 -17.99 10.17
N ARG A 147 15.91 -18.07 11.49
CA ARG A 147 16.92 -18.52 12.44
C ARG A 147 17.31 -19.92 11.95
N ARG A 148 18.50 -20.04 11.34
CA ARG A 148 19.17 -21.33 11.21
C ARG A 148 19.36 -21.83 12.65
N ARG A 149 18.46 -22.70 13.10
CA ARG A 149 18.77 -23.62 14.20
C ARG A 149 19.70 -24.67 13.63
N GLY A 150 20.68 -25.03 14.46
CA GLY A 150 21.94 -25.66 14.10
C GLY A 150 21.85 -26.96 13.33
N ARG A 151 22.99 -27.33 12.77
CA ARG A 151 23.52 -28.67 12.84
C ARG A 151 25.02 -28.58 13.05
#